data_AF-A0A8C0QJP9-F1
#
_entry.id   AF-A0A8C0QJP9-F1
#
_cell.length_a   1.000
_cell.length_b   1.000
_cell.length_c   1.000
_cell.angle_alpha   90.00
_cell.angle_beta   90.00
_cell.angle_gamma   90.00
#
_symmetry.space_group_name_H-M   'P 1'
#
loop_
_entity.id
_entity.type
_entity.pdbx_description
1 polymer ?
#
loop_
_entity_poly.entity_id
_entity_poly.type
_entity_poly.pdbx_seq_one_letter_code
_entity_poly.pdbx_strand_id
1 'polypeptide(L)'
;MKILVVLLACGSFNPITNMHLRLFELAKDYLHETGKYNVIKGIISPVGDAYKKKSLISANHRVTMAKLATESSDWVQVDDWESSQDEWLETLKVLRYCIAIR
;
A
#
# COMPACT_ATOMS: atom_id res chain seq x y z
N MET A 1 19.93 11.68 14.34
CA MET A 1 18.85 12.02 13.39
C MET A 1 18.27 10.72 12.85
N LYS A 2 16.94 10.55 12.87
CA LYS A 2 16.28 9.33 12.33
C LYS A 2 15.99 9.51 10.85
N ILE A 3 16.14 8.46 10.06
CA ILE A 3 15.78 8.45 8.64
C ILE A 3 14.26 8.30 8.51
N LEU A 4 13.63 9.19 7.75
CA LEU A 4 12.18 9.13 7.51
C LEU A 4 11.85 8.06 6.48
N VAL A 5 10.85 7.22 6.79
CA VAL A 5 10.47 6.07 5.96
C VAL A 5 8.98 6.11 5.66
N VAL A 6 8.62 5.82 4.41
CA VAL A 6 7.26 5.49 4.00
C VAL A 6 7.25 4.02 3.61
N LEU A 7 6.30 3.26 4.15
CA LEU A 7 6.09 1.85 3.79
C LEU A 7 5.11 1.77 2.62
N LEU A 8 5.48 1.06 1.57
CA LEU A 8 4.62 0.81 0.40
C LEU A 8 4.34 -0.69 0.29
N ALA A 9 3.06 -1.06 0.23
CA ALA A 9 2.62 -2.42 -0.06
C ALA A 9 1.81 -2.43 -1.36
N CYS A 10 2.43 -2.94 -2.44
CA CYS A 10 1.73 -3.27 -3.68
C CYS A 10 1.14 -4.69 -3.60
N GLY A 11 -0.04 -4.89 -4.17
CA GLY A 11 -0.66 -6.21 -4.16
C GLY A 11 -2.07 -6.26 -4.70
N SER A 12 -2.64 -7.45 -4.78
CA SER A 12 -4.02 -7.61 -5.25
C SER A 12 -5.04 -7.05 -4.25
N PHE A 13 -4.88 -7.33 -2.95
CA PHE A 13 -5.87 -7.01 -1.91
C PHE A 13 -7.29 -7.49 -2.30
N ASN A 14 -7.41 -8.79 -2.59
CA ASN A 14 -8.61 -9.41 -3.18
C ASN A 14 -9.21 -10.52 -2.27
N PRO A 15 -9.87 -10.16 -1.15
CA PRO A 15 -9.96 -8.83 -0.55
C PRO A 15 -8.75 -8.51 0.35
N ILE A 16 -8.68 -7.29 0.87
CA ILE A 16 -7.81 -6.96 2.00
C ILE A 16 -8.21 -7.80 3.23
N THR A 17 -7.26 -8.07 4.12
CA THR A 17 -7.48 -8.87 5.34
C THR A 17 -6.69 -8.29 6.51
N ASN A 18 -7.02 -8.73 7.73
CA ASN A 18 -6.29 -8.34 8.94
C ASN A 18 -4.79 -8.64 8.87
N MET A 19 -4.38 -9.66 8.11
CA MET A 19 -2.95 -9.97 7.92
C MET A 19 -2.23 -8.84 7.18
N HIS A 20 -2.85 -8.27 6.13
CA HIS A 20 -2.27 -7.15 5.39
C HIS A 20 -2.09 -5.92 6.29
N LEU A 21 -3.08 -5.61 7.12
CA LEU A 21 -3.01 -4.51 8.09
C LEU A 21 -1.93 -4.78 9.14
N ARG A 22 -1.88 -6.01 9.68
CA ARG A 22 -0.89 -6.40 10.69
C ARG A 22 0.54 -6.31 10.17
N LEU A 23 0.76 -6.53 8.87
CA LEU A 23 2.08 -6.39 8.25
C LEU A 23 2.63 -4.96 8.37
N PHE A 24 1.78 -3.93 8.25
CA PHE A 24 2.19 -2.54 8.43
C PHE A 24 2.63 -2.27 9.87
N GLU A 25 1.83 -2.67 10.86
CA GLU A 25 2.17 -2.48 12.27
C GLU A 25 3.47 -3.18 12.64
N LEU A 26 3.64 -4.44 12.24
CA LEU A 26 4.88 -5.20 12.49
C LEU A 26 6.11 -4.54 11.86
N ALA A 27 5.99 -4.04 10.62
CA ALA A 27 7.10 -3.38 9.95
C ALA A 27 7.45 -2.01 10.58
N LYS A 28 6.43 -1.27 11.03
CA LYS A 28 6.60 0.01 11.74
C LYS A 28 7.31 -0.20 13.07
N ASP A 29 6.82 -1.13 13.89
CA ASP A 29 7.42 -1.47 15.19
C ASP A 29 8.89 -1.87 15.00
N TYR A 30 9.17 -2.82 14.08
CA TYR A 30 10.53 -3.27 13.80
C TYR A 30 11.47 -2.12 13.40
N LEU A 31 11.05 -1.23 12.49
CA LEU A 31 11.89 -0.13 12.05
C LEU A 31 12.13 0.90 13.16
N HIS A 32 11.12 1.18 13.99
CA HIS A 32 11.25 2.07 15.14
C HIS A 32 12.18 1.48 16.21
N GLU A 33 12.09 0.16 16.49
CA GLU A 33 12.94 -0.56 17.45
C GLU A 33 14.43 -0.48 17.10
N THR A 34 14.78 -0.38 15.81
CA THR A 34 16.19 -0.19 15.42
C THR A 34 16.80 1.13 15.93
N GLY A 35 15.97 2.10 16.34
CA GLY A 35 16.38 3.45 16.72
C GLY A 35 16.84 4.33 15.55
N LYS A 36 16.97 3.78 14.33
CA LYS A 36 17.51 4.46 13.14
C LYS A 36 16.44 5.11 12.28
N TYR A 37 15.24 4.56 12.27
CA TYR A 37 14.18 4.96 11.34
C TYR A 37 12.98 5.56 12.07
N ASN A 38 12.26 6.44 11.38
CA ASN A 38 10.95 6.93 11.76
C ASN A 38 9.98 6.71 10.60
N VAL A 39 9.10 5.70 10.73
CA VAL A 39 8.01 5.49 9.77
C VAL A 39 6.98 6.60 9.92
N ILE A 40 6.77 7.36 8.86
CA ILE A 40 5.86 8.52 8.84
C ILE A 40 4.54 8.24 8.12
N LYS A 41 4.48 7.17 7.31
CA LYS A 41 3.31 6.85 6.49
C LYS A 41 3.36 5.41 5.97
N GLY A 42 2.19 4.78 5.86
CA GLY A 42 1.97 3.53 5.13
C GLY A 42 1.07 3.77 3.91
N ILE A 43 1.38 3.13 2.79
CA ILE A 43 0.61 3.21 1.55
C ILE A 43 0.25 1.80 1.10
N ILE A 44 -1.04 1.52 1.01
CA ILE A 44 -1.59 0.37 0.32
C ILE A 44 -1.86 0.78 -1.13
N SER A 45 -1.25 0.07 -2.08
CA SER A 45 -1.40 0.31 -3.51
C SER A 45 -2.03 -0.92 -4.18
N PRO A 46 -3.36 -0.93 -4.38
CA PRO A 46 -4.02 -2.02 -5.08
C PRO A 46 -3.63 -2.06 -6.55
N VAL A 47 -3.25 -3.25 -7.04
CA VAL A 47 -2.93 -3.46 -8.45
C VAL A 47 -4.13 -3.13 -9.35
N GLY A 48 -3.88 -2.61 -10.56
CA GLY A 48 -4.91 -2.39 -11.58
C GLY A 48 -5.48 -3.68 -12.19
N ASP A 49 -6.66 -3.58 -12.81
CA ASP A 49 -7.35 -4.71 -13.42
C ASP A 49 -6.64 -5.25 -14.68
N ALA A 50 -5.78 -4.42 -15.30
CA ALA A 50 -4.90 -4.81 -16.40
C ALA A 50 -3.88 -5.91 -16.01
N TYR A 51 -3.71 -6.22 -14.71
CA TYR A 51 -2.90 -7.35 -14.25
C TYR A 51 -3.45 -8.72 -14.70
N LYS A 52 -4.75 -8.80 -15.03
CA LYS A 52 -5.41 -10.00 -15.60
C LYS A 52 -5.22 -11.30 -14.79
N LYS A 53 -4.97 -11.20 -13.48
CA LYS A 53 -4.94 -12.37 -12.59
C LYS A 53 -6.32 -13.02 -12.53
N LYS A 54 -6.38 -14.34 -12.78
CA LYS A 54 -7.61 -15.14 -12.66
C LYS A 54 -8.20 -14.95 -11.24
N SER A 55 -9.49 -14.67 -11.17
CA SER A 55 -10.28 -14.34 -9.95
C SER A 55 -10.07 -12.96 -9.31
N LEU A 56 -9.31 -12.06 -9.94
CA LEU A 56 -9.22 -10.68 -9.46
C LEU A 56 -10.56 -9.95 -9.68
N ILE A 57 -11.20 -9.50 -8.61
CA ILE A 57 -12.39 -8.63 -8.72
C ILE A 57 -11.96 -7.21 -9.10
N SER A 58 -12.92 -6.39 -9.56
CA SER A 58 -12.68 -5.00 -9.96
C SER A 58 -11.83 -4.22 -8.96
N ALA A 59 -10.89 -3.44 -9.48
CA ALA A 59 -10.05 -2.55 -8.71
C ALA A 59 -10.86 -1.59 -7.84
N ASN A 60 -12.00 -1.09 -8.34
CA ASN A 60 -12.89 -0.22 -7.57
C ASN A 60 -13.30 -0.88 -6.25
N HIS A 61 -13.80 -2.12 -6.28
CA HIS A 61 -14.17 -2.84 -5.07
C HIS A 61 -12.99 -3.04 -4.11
N ARG A 62 -11.81 -3.38 -4.64
CA ARG A 62 -10.62 -3.63 -3.82
C ARG A 62 -10.11 -2.34 -3.16
N VAL A 63 -10.10 -1.23 -3.89
CA VAL A 63 -9.79 0.10 -3.37
C VAL A 63 -10.81 0.51 -2.30
N THR A 64 -12.11 0.34 -2.54
CA THR A 64 -13.14 0.66 -1.53
C THR A 64 -12.97 -0.17 -0.26
N MET A 65 -12.80 -1.49 -0.38
CA MET A 65 -12.58 -2.35 0.78
C MET A 65 -11.31 -1.98 1.54
N ALA A 66 -10.22 -1.66 0.84
CA ALA A 66 -8.98 -1.21 1.46
C ALA A 66 -9.18 0.13 2.20
N LYS A 67 -9.90 1.09 1.61
CA LYS A 67 -10.19 2.40 2.24
C LYS A 67 -11.00 2.22 3.52
N LEU A 68 -12.03 1.37 3.50
CA LEU A 68 -12.82 1.01 4.69
C LEU A 68 -11.97 0.30 5.75
N ALA A 69 -11.11 -0.63 5.34
CA ALA A 69 -10.24 -1.38 6.26
C ALA A 69 -9.17 -0.50 6.93
N THR A 70 -8.80 0.64 6.32
CA THR A 70 -7.86 1.61 6.89
C THR A 70 -8.54 2.84 7.50
N GLU A 71 -9.87 2.91 7.56
CA GLU A 71 -10.61 4.10 8.01
C GLU A 71 -10.23 4.54 9.43
N SER A 72 -9.96 3.59 10.32
CA SER A 72 -9.54 3.85 11.70
C SER A 72 -8.02 3.99 11.87
N SER A 73 -7.22 3.85 10.81
CA SER A 73 -5.77 4.05 10.87
C SER A 73 -5.42 5.52 10.72
N ASP A 74 -4.54 6.03 11.57
CA ASP A 74 -4.04 7.40 11.52
C ASP A 74 -2.80 7.57 10.62
N TRP A 75 -2.21 6.47 10.13
CA TRP A 75 -0.92 6.50 9.43
C TRP A 75 -0.85 5.64 8.17
N VAL A 76 -1.77 4.69 7.97
CA VAL A 76 -1.87 3.88 6.74
C VAL A 76 -3.01 4.41 5.89
N GLN A 77 -2.74 4.68 4.62
CA GLN A 77 -3.74 5.12 3.65
C GLN A 77 -3.70 4.27 2.38
N VAL A 78 -4.75 4.37 1.57
CA VAL A 78 -4.82 3.77 0.23
C VAL A 78 -4.52 4.81 -0.82
N ASP A 79 -3.65 4.47 -1.78
CA ASP A 79 -3.41 5.23 -3.00
C ASP A 79 -3.92 4.42 -4.19
N ASP A 80 -4.83 4.99 -4.97
CA ASP A 80 -5.47 4.34 -6.11
C ASP A 80 -4.82 4.70 -7.45
N TRP A 81 -3.66 5.38 -7.45
CA TRP A 81 -2.91 5.72 -8.65
C TRP A 81 -2.53 4.48 -9.47
N GLU A 82 -1.98 3.43 -8.85
CA GLU A 82 -1.60 2.20 -9.57
C GLU A 82 -2.83 1.55 -10.22
N SER A 83 -3.96 1.52 -9.50
CA SER A 83 -5.20 0.94 -10.00
C SER A 83 -5.92 1.75 -11.07
N SER A 84 -5.63 3.05 -11.17
CA SER A 84 -6.24 3.95 -12.15
C SER A 84 -5.49 3.98 -13.49
N GLN A 85 -4.38 3.25 -13.61
CA GLN A 85 -3.66 3.15 -14.88
C GLN A 85 -4.34 2.16 -15.83
N ASP A 86 -4.36 2.50 -17.12
CA ASP A 86 -4.95 1.66 -18.17
C ASP A 86 -4.16 0.36 -18.41
N GLU A 87 -2.86 0.37 -18.09
CA GLU A 87 -1.96 -0.77 -18.22
C GLU A 87 -1.43 -1.24 -16.87
N TRP A 88 -1.03 -2.51 -16.80
CA TRP A 88 -0.35 -3.02 -15.62
C TRP A 88 1.03 -2.38 -15.48
N LEU A 89 1.37 -1.96 -14.27
CA LEU A 89 2.66 -1.39 -13.95
C LEU A 89 3.53 -2.34 -13.16
N GLU A 90 4.83 -2.37 -13.47
CA GLU A 90 5.83 -3.00 -12.62
C GLU A 90 5.93 -2.24 -11.29
N THR A 91 6.10 -2.97 -10.18
CA THR A 91 6.23 -2.39 -8.83
C THR A 91 7.31 -1.32 -8.72
N LEU A 92 8.39 -1.40 -9.53
CA LEU A 92 9.42 -0.37 -9.57
C LEU A 92 8.88 0.99 -10.06
N LYS A 93 7.95 1.01 -11.02
CA LYS A 93 7.30 2.25 -11.49
C LYS A 93 6.41 2.84 -10.40
N VAL A 94 5.67 2.01 -9.67
CA VAL A 94 4.86 2.43 -8.52
C VAL A 94 5.74 3.01 -7.41
N LEU A 95 6.85 2.36 -7.08
CA LEU A 95 7.81 2.88 -6.11
C LEU A 95 8.37 4.25 -6.52
N ARG A 96 8.71 4.43 -7.81
CA ARG A 96 9.18 5.71 -8.35
C ARG A 96 8.10 6.80 -8.24
N TYR A 97 6.85 6.49 -8.54
CA TYR A 97 5.73 7.40 -8.36
C TYR A 97 5.62 7.83 -6.88
N CYS A 98 5.57 6.87 -5.95
CA CYS A 98 5.47 7.16 -4.51
C CYS A 98 6.65 7.96 -3.94
N ILE A 99 7.83 7.89 -4.56
CA ILE A 99 8.98 8.74 -4.21
C ILE A 99 8.77 10.17 -4.74
N ALA A 100 8.23 10.32 -5.95
CA ALA A 100 8.04 11.61 -6.61
C ALA A 100 6.92 12.46 -6.01
N ILE A 101 5.91 11.82 -5.39
CA ILE A 101 4.77 12.51 -4.74
C ILE A 101 4.96 12.74 -3.23
N ARG A 102 6.20 12.62 -2.72
CA ARG A 102 6.53 12.94 -1.33
C ARG A 102 6.65 14.44 -1.10
#